data_AF-A0A7Z7GDT7-F1
#
_entry.id   AF-A0A7Z7GDT7-F1
#
_cell.length_a   1.000
_cell.length_b   1.000
_cell.length_c   1.000
_cell.angle_alpha   90.00
_cell.angle_beta   90.00
_cell.angle_gamma   90.00
#
_symmetry.space_group_name_H-M   'P 1'
#
loop_
_entity.id
_entity.type
_entity.pdbx_description
1 polymer ?
#
loop_
_entity_poly.entity_id
_entity_poly.type
_entity_poly.pdbx_seq_one_letter_code
_entity_poly.pdbx_strand_id
1 'polypeptide(L)'
;MESLRNDGRDETKLVDGVKRQVQRVRDVLADDTIPIAGVLCFLEADWPLLGGSFAVDDVHVVWPRLLIERMTEASAGAFDVDAAHRCLAEAFSVA
;
A
#
# COMPACT_ATOMS: atom_id res chain seq x y z
N MET A 1 -12.06 12.22 -10.81
CA MET A 1 -10.95 11.26 -10.95
C MET A 1 -9.75 11.91 -10.34
N GLU A 2 -9.24 11.34 -9.26
CA GLU A 2 -8.01 11.82 -8.61
C GLU A 2 -6.82 11.37 -9.47
N SER A 3 -5.73 12.14 -9.49
CA SER A 3 -4.54 11.83 -10.30
C SER A 3 -3.28 12.05 -9.49
N LEU A 4 -2.27 11.21 -9.71
CA LEU A 4 -0.96 11.34 -9.07
C LEU A 4 0.01 12.02 -10.03
N ARG A 5 0.58 13.15 -9.63
CA ARG A 5 1.60 13.86 -10.41
C ARG A 5 2.94 13.88 -9.70
N ASN A 6 4.00 13.53 -10.42
CA ASN A 6 5.39 13.60 -9.94
C ASN A 6 6.23 14.38 -10.96
N ASP A 7 6.84 15.48 -10.52
CA ASP A 7 7.69 16.32 -11.37
C ASP A 7 7.03 16.66 -12.73
N GLY A 8 5.77 17.10 -12.66
CA GLY A 8 4.95 17.44 -13.81
C GLY A 8 4.38 16.26 -14.61
N ARG A 9 4.87 15.03 -14.42
CA ARG A 9 4.37 13.82 -15.10
C ARG A 9 3.13 13.27 -14.44
N ASP A 10 2.23 12.69 -15.23
CA ASP A 10 1.10 11.90 -14.75
C ASP A 10 1.56 10.47 -14.47
N GLU A 11 1.54 10.08 -13.21
CA GLU A 11 1.94 8.76 -12.72
C GLU A 11 0.74 8.00 -12.14
N THR A 12 -0.50 8.34 -12.54
CA THR A 12 -1.74 7.67 -12.09
C THR A 12 -1.71 6.16 -12.36
N LYS A 13 -0.97 5.71 -13.38
CA LYS A 13 -0.70 4.28 -13.65
C LYS A 13 -0.12 3.51 -12.45
N LEU A 14 0.62 4.18 -11.55
CA LEU A 14 1.18 3.57 -10.34
C LEU A 14 0.08 3.27 -9.34
N VAL A 15 -0.86 4.21 -9.17
CA VAL A 15 -2.06 4.04 -8.33
C VAL A 15 -2.88 2.85 -8.86
N ASP A 16 -3.12 2.80 -10.18
CA ASP A 16 -3.83 1.68 -10.81
C ASP A 16 -3.10 0.34 -10.59
N GLY A 17 -1.76 0.37 -10.63
CA GLY A 17 -0.91 -0.79 -10.34
C GLY A 17 -1.12 -1.31 -8.93
N VAL A 18 -1.05 -0.43 -7.93
CA VAL A 18 -1.25 -0.79 -6.52
C VAL A 18 -2.66 -1.29 -6.28
N LYS A 19 -3.70 -0.67 -6.85
CA LYS A 19 -5.09 -1.15 -6.73
C LYS A 19 -5.24 -2.58 -7.24
N ARG A 20 -4.63 -2.91 -8.40
CA ARG A 20 -4.63 -4.29 -8.93
C ARG A 20 -3.89 -5.26 -8.01
N GLN A 21 -2.79 -4.85 -7.39
CA GLN A 21 -2.06 -5.70 -6.43
C GLN A 21 -2.88 -5.94 -5.16
N VAL A 22 -3.49 -4.89 -4.61
CA VAL A 22 -4.40 -4.97 -3.45
C VAL A 22 -5.55 -5.93 -3.75
N GLN A 23 -6.17 -5.82 -4.93
CA GLN A 23 -7.24 -6.75 -5.32
C GLN A 23 -6.76 -8.19 -5.36
N ARG A 24 -5.61 -8.47 -5.99
CA ARG A 24 -5.04 -9.83 -6.03
C ARG A 24 -4.75 -10.38 -4.63
N VAL A 25 -4.22 -9.56 -3.73
CA VAL A 25 -3.95 -9.97 -2.35
C VAL A 25 -5.25 -10.26 -1.60
N ARG A 26 -6.29 -9.43 -1.78
CA ARG A 26 -7.64 -9.68 -1.22
C ARG A 26 -8.24 -10.99 -1.73
N ASP A 27 -8.17 -11.22 -3.04
CA ASP A 27 -8.70 -12.42 -3.68
C ASP A 27 -8.01 -13.69 -3.19
N VAL A 28 -6.69 -13.64 -2.95
CA VAL A 28 -5.90 -14.78 -2.46
C VAL A 28 -6.18 -15.08 -0.99
N LEU A 29 -6.21 -14.06 -0.13
CA LEU A 29 -6.42 -14.26 1.30
C LEU A 29 -7.88 -14.62 1.61
N ALA A 30 -8.83 -14.09 0.84
CA ALA A 30 -10.27 -14.33 0.96
C ALA A 30 -10.80 -14.18 2.41
N ASP A 31 -10.19 -13.29 3.19
CA ASP A 31 -10.49 -13.04 4.59
C ASP A 31 -10.61 -11.52 4.84
N ASP A 32 -11.84 -11.06 5.04
CA ASP A 32 -12.16 -9.64 5.27
C ASP A 32 -11.71 -9.13 6.65
N THR A 33 -11.27 -10.02 7.55
CA THR A 33 -10.71 -9.64 8.85
C THR A 33 -9.26 -9.16 8.75
N ILE A 34 -8.57 -9.47 7.64
CA ILE A 34 -7.21 -9.03 7.38
C ILE A 34 -7.22 -7.63 6.75
N PRO A 35 -6.74 -6.58 7.45
CA PRO A 35 -6.70 -5.24 6.88
C PRO A 35 -5.63 -5.16 5.78
N ILE A 36 -6.05 -4.77 4.57
CA ILE A 36 -5.17 -4.61 3.40
C ILE A 36 -5.25 -3.18 2.88
N ALA A 37 -4.13 -2.45 2.92
CA ALA A 37 -4.01 -1.08 2.45
C ALA A 37 -3.03 -0.98 1.27
N GLY A 38 -3.38 -0.16 0.28
CA GLY A 38 -2.48 0.19 -0.83
C GLY A 38 -1.59 1.37 -0.47
N VAL A 39 -0.28 1.27 -0.71
CA VAL A 39 0.68 2.32 -0.38
C VAL A 39 1.71 2.50 -1.50
N LEU A 40 1.95 3.75 -1.89
CA LEU A 40 3.13 4.19 -2.64
C LEU A 40 4.06 4.94 -1.70
N CYS A 41 5.24 4.36 -1.45
CA CYS A 41 6.27 4.97 -0.61
C CYS A 41 7.36 5.61 -1.50
N PHE A 42 7.48 6.93 -1.46
CA PHE A 42 8.53 7.66 -2.19
C PHE A 42 9.72 7.95 -1.28
N LEU A 43 10.90 7.45 -1.66
CA LEU A 43 12.12 7.53 -0.84
C LEU A 43 12.79 8.92 -0.89
N GLU A 44 12.95 9.47 -2.10
CA GLU A 44 13.68 10.73 -2.37
C GLU A 44 12.75 11.79 -2.99
N ALA A 45 11.57 11.97 -2.39
CA ALA A 45 10.62 13.00 -2.82
C ALA A 45 10.65 14.23 -1.92
N ASP A 46 10.37 15.39 -2.50
CA ASP A 46 10.20 16.64 -1.76
C ASP A 46 8.80 16.70 -1.13
N TRP A 47 8.73 16.56 0.19
CA TRP A 47 7.48 16.62 0.94
C TRP A 47 7.30 17.99 1.61
N PRO A 48 6.15 18.64 1.45
CA PRO A 48 5.88 19.88 2.18
C PRO A 48 5.75 19.59 3.68
N LEU A 49 6.44 20.38 4.50
CA LEU A 49 6.38 20.28 5.98
C LEU A 49 4.95 20.45 6.51
N LEU A 50 4.13 21.23 5.80
CA LEU A 50 2.71 21.47 6.06
C LEU A 50 1.93 21.02 4.82
N GLY A 51 1.12 19.97 4.93
CA GLY A 51 0.42 19.35 3.80
C GLY A 51 0.41 17.82 3.86
N GLY A 52 1.45 17.23 4.47
CA GLY A 52 1.47 15.83 4.88
C GLY A 52 1.35 14.81 3.75
N SER A 53 1.13 13.55 4.13
CA SER A 53 0.75 12.48 3.19
C SER A 53 -0.69 12.66 2.73
N PHE A 54 -1.00 12.17 1.54
CA PHE A 54 -2.35 12.14 1.00
C PHE A 54 -2.70 10.73 0.49
N ALA A 55 -3.91 10.56 -0.02
CA ALA A 55 -4.33 9.37 -0.74
C ALA A 55 -4.87 9.76 -2.13
N VAL A 56 -4.76 8.85 -3.08
CA VAL A 56 -5.35 8.96 -4.43
C VAL A 56 -6.07 7.64 -4.68
N ASP A 57 -7.39 7.67 -4.87
CA ASP A 57 -8.20 6.46 -5.07
C ASP A 57 -7.87 5.36 -4.01
N ASP A 58 -7.89 5.71 -2.73
CA ASP A 58 -7.57 4.85 -1.58
C ASP A 58 -6.11 4.31 -1.51
N VAL A 59 -5.22 4.76 -2.39
CA VAL A 59 -3.78 4.46 -2.31
C VAL A 59 -3.07 5.57 -1.55
N HIS A 60 -2.49 5.23 -0.39
CA HIS A 60 -1.73 6.18 0.42
C HIS A 60 -0.39 6.53 -0.22
N VAL A 61 -0.07 7.82 -0.29
CA VAL A 61 1.19 8.34 -0.81
C VAL A 61 2.00 8.90 0.35
N VAL A 62 3.11 8.24 0.68
CA VAL A 62 3.85 8.46 1.94
C VAL A 62 5.37 8.45 1.75
N TRP A 63 6.10 8.90 2.77
CA TRP A 63 7.55 8.71 2.91
C TRP A 63 7.87 7.58 3.91
N PRO A 64 9.11 7.04 3.92
CA PRO A 64 9.47 5.85 4.71
C PRO A 64 9.19 5.98 6.20
N ARG A 65 9.58 7.11 6.81
CA ARG A 65 9.39 7.33 8.24
C ARG A 65 7.92 7.25 8.65
N LEU A 66 7.01 7.87 7.87
CA LEU A 66 5.59 7.82 8.16
C LEU A 66 4.98 6.44 7.90
N LEU A 67 5.46 5.69 6.90
CA LEU A 67 5.02 4.32 6.69
C LEU A 67 5.38 3.43 7.89
N ILE A 68 6.62 3.53 8.37
CA ILE A 68 7.08 2.78 9.55
C ILE A 68 6.24 3.14 10.78
N GLU A 69 5.98 4.44 10.99
CA GLU A 69 5.11 4.94 12.07
C GLU A 69 3.73 4.29 11.98
N ARG A 70 3.08 4.32 10.81
CA ARG A 70 1.77 3.69 10.60
C ARG A 70 1.77 2.17 10.79
N MET A 71 2.81 1.49 10.32
CA MET A 71 2.94 0.03 10.48
C MET A 71 3.15 -0.36 11.94
N THR A 72 3.81 0.49 12.73
CA THR A 72 4.11 0.25 14.14
C THR A 72 2.95 0.64 15.05
N GLU A 73 2.21 1.69 14.69
CA GLU A 73 0.99 2.13 15.39
C GLU A 73 -0.21 1.21 15.11
N ALA A 74 -0.24 0.61 13.92
CA ALA A 74 -1.17 -0.46 13.63
C ALA A 74 -0.92 -1.60 14.63
N SER A 75 -1.80 -1.70 15.62
CA SER A 75 -1.76 -2.74 16.65
C SER A 75 -1.50 -4.10 16.00
N ALA A 76 -0.57 -4.88 16.56
CA ALA A 76 -0.19 -6.22 16.09
C ALA A 76 -1.33 -7.27 16.19
N GLY A 77 -2.58 -6.86 16.34
CA GLY A 77 -3.73 -7.73 16.51
C GLY A 77 -4.65 -7.74 15.28
N ALA A 78 -4.81 -8.92 14.68
CA ALA A 78 -6.11 -9.56 14.43
C ALA A 78 -6.02 -10.81 13.53
N PHE A 79 -4.87 -11.12 12.93
CA PHE A 79 -4.74 -12.22 11.99
C PHE A 79 -3.41 -12.96 12.09
N ASP A 80 -3.39 -14.21 11.64
CA ASP A 80 -2.20 -15.06 11.64
C ASP A 80 -1.27 -14.64 10.49
N VAL A 81 -0.19 -13.92 10.84
CA VAL A 81 0.82 -13.43 9.89
C VAL A 81 1.51 -14.58 9.16
N ASP A 82 1.78 -15.70 9.83
CA ASP A 82 2.47 -16.85 9.24
C ASP A 82 1.55 -17.60 8.25
N ALA A 83 0.25 -17.70 8.56
CA ALA A 83 -0.74 -18.23 7.64
C ALA A 83 -0.91 -17.33 6.40
N ALA A 84 -1.06 -16.01 6.61
CA ALA A 84 -1.17 -15.06 5.50
C ALA A 84 0.09 -15.09 4.61
N HIS A 85 1.28 -15.11 5.21
CA HIS A 85 2.54 -15.20 4.47
C HIS A 85 2.61 -16.47 3.61
N ARG A 86 2.28 -17.65 4.17
CA ARG A 86 2.28 -18.91 3.40
C ARG A 86 1.29 -18.87 2.24
N CYS A 87 0.07 -18.41 2.49
CA CYS A 87 -0.97 -18.31 1.47
C CYS A 87 -0.51 -17.43 0.29
N LEU A 88 0.06 -16.25 0.58
CA LEU A 88 0.60 -15.35 -0.44
C LEU A 88 1.80 -15.95 -1.18
N ALA A 89 2.71 -16.62 -0.46
CA ALA A 89 3.89 -17.25 -1.06
C ALA A 89 3.53 -18.39 -2.03
N GLU A 90 2.51 -19.19 -1.69
CA GLU A 90 2.00 -20.26 -2.56
C GLU A 90 1.35 -19.66 -3.83
N ALA A 91 0.52 -18.63 -3.67
CA ALA A 91 -0.22 -18.02 -4.76
C ALA A 91 0.65 -17.18 -5.73
N PHE A 92 1.72 -16.55 -5.23
CA PHE A 92 2.59 -15.65 -6.00
C PHE A 92 4.01 -16.19 -6.19
N SER A 93 4.21 -17.51 -6.08
CA SER A 93 5.52 -18.12 -6.32
C SER A 93 6.06 -17.75 -7.71
N VAL A 94 7.33 -17.35 -7.74
CA VAL A 94 8.04 -17.05 -8.99
C VAL A 94 8.35 -18.39 -9.67
N ALA A 95 7.89 -18.57 -10.90
CA ALA A 95 8.22 -19.70 -11.74
C ALA A 95 9.69 -19.72 -12.14
#